data_AF-A0A365UEK6-F1
#
_entry.id   AF-A0A365UEK6-F1
#
_cell.length_a   1.000
_cell.length_b   1.000
_cell.length_c   1.000
_cell.angle_alpha   90.00
_cell.angle_beta   90.00
_cell.angle_gamma   90.00
#
_symmetry.space_group_name_H-M   'P 1'
#
loop_
_entity.id
_entity.type
_entity.pdbx_description
1 polymer ?
#
loop_
_entity_poly.entity_id
_entity_poly.type
_entity_poly.pdbx_seq_one_letter_code
_entity_poly.pdbx_strand_id
1 'polypeptide(L)'
;MQSRSKVFDDLSQLMTNAMGVAQGAREEAQTAMNSMIDRWLAERDFVTREEFDAVRAMAQKAREENEALRARIDALEAKLAAGE
;
A
#
# COMPACT_ATOMS: atom_id res chain seq x y z
N MET A 1 -54.51 13.77 31.10
CA MET A 1 -53.07 14.06 30.90
C MET A 1 -52.30 12.86 30.30
N GLN A 2 -52.92 12.05 29.41
CA GLN A 2 -52.41 10.72 29.02
C GLN A 2 -51.95 10.62 27.55
N SER A 3 -52.33 11.56 26.69
CA SER A 3 -51.95 11.59 25.26
C SER A 3 -50.56 12.17 25.00
N ARG A 4 -50.08 13.07 25.87
CA ARG A 4 -48.78 13.73 25.74
C ARG A 4 -47.60 12.81 26.05
N SER A 5 -47.80 11.74 26.84
CA SER A 5 -46.73 10.77 27.15
C SER A 5 -46.49 9.76 26.02
N LYS A 6 -47.54 9.31 25.31
CA LYS A 6 -47.41 8.33 24.20
C LYS A 6 -46.58 8.86 23.02
N VAL A 7 -46.82 10.10 22.60
CA VAL A 7 -46.08 10.71 21.47
C VAL A 7 -44.58 10.88 21.80
N PHE A 8 -44.27 11.17 23.07
CA PHE A 8 -42.88 11.24 23.54
C PHE A 8 -42.23 9.85 23.63
N ASP A 9 -42.98 8.82 24.01
CA ASP A 9 -42.50 7.44 24.09
C ASP A 9 -42.20 6.86 22.70
N ASP A 10 -43.11 7.07 21.74
CA ASP A 10 -42.93 6.67 20.34
C ASP A 10 -41.71 7.38 19.72
N LEU A 11 -41.51 8.66 20.00
CA LEU A 11 -40.34 9.41 19.54
C LEU A 11 -39.04 8.88 20.17
N SER A 12 -39.08 8.50 21.45
CA SER A 12 -37.93 7.93 22.16
C SER A 12 -37.55 6.55 21.61
N GLN A 13 -38.56 5.75 21.25
CA GLN A 13 -38.37 4.45 20.64
C GLN A 13 -37.85 4.58 19.21
N LEU A 14 -38.36 5.53 18.42
CA LEU A 14 -37.83 5.85 17.10
C LEU A 14 -36.37 6.35 17.15
N MET A 15 -36.04 7.22 18.10
CA MET A 15 -34.67 7.70 18.30
C MET A 15 -33.72 6.56 18.67
N THR A 16 -34.14 5.63 19.53
CA THR A 16 -33.34 4.47 19.93
C THR A 16 -33.12 3.51 18.75
N ASN A 17 -34.17 3.23 17.99
CA ASN A 17 -34.09 2.41 16.77
C ASN A 17 -33.20 3.07 15.70
N ALA A 18 -33.32 4.39 15.52
CA ALA A 18 -32.51 5.16 14.58
C ALA A 18 -31.03 5.18 14.97
N MET A 19 -30.72 5.30 16.27
CA MET A 19 -29.34 5.20 16.77
C MET A 19 -28.72 3.83 16.49
N GLY A 20 -29.49 2.74 16.65
CA GLY A 20 -29.02 1.38 16.31
C GLY A 20 -28.73 1.21 14.82
N VAL A 21 -29.60 1.72 13.94
CA VAL A 21 -29.38 1.70 12.48
C VAL A 21 -28.20 2.58 12.07
N ALA A 22 -28.06 3.78 12.66
CA ALA A 22 -26.94 4.66 12.38
C ALA A 22 -25.60 4.05 12.81
N GLN A 23 -25.58 3.33 13.93
CA GLN A 23 -24.39 2.61 14.38
C GLN A 23 -24.02 1.45 13.43
N GLY A 24 -25.00 0.63 13.02
CA GLY A 24 -24.78 -0.43 12.04
C GLY A 24 -24.31 0.10 10.68
N ALA A 25 -24.95 1.16 10.18
CA ALA A 25 -24.55 1.82 8.95
C ALA A 25 -23.13 2.41 9.02
N ARG A 26 -22.71 2.91 10.19
CA ARG A 26 -21.33 3.39 10.41
C ARG A 26 -20.32 2.24 10.34
N GLU A 27 -20.61 1.10 10.95
CA GLU A 27 -19.74 -0.08 10.93
C GLU A 27 -19.60 -0.66 9.51
N GLU A 28 -20.71 -0.72 8.76
CA GLU A 28 -20.72 -1.13 7.36
C GLU A 28 -19.95 -0.14 6.47
N ALA A 29 -20.16 1.17 6.65
CA ALA A 29 -19.44 2.20 5.92
C ALA A 29 -17.93 2.14 6.20
N GLN A 30 -17.51 1.91 7.45
CA GLN A 30 -16.10 1.75 7.81
C GLN A 30 -15.49 0.53 7.13
N THR A 31 -16.20 -0.59 7.12
CA THR A 31 -15.75 -1.84 6.50
C THR A 31 -15.61 -1.67 4.97
N ALA A 32 -16.61 -1.04 4.34
CA ALA A 32 -16.57 -0.73 2.91
C ALA A 32 -15.42 0.23 2.57
N MET A 33 -15.20 1.26 3.39
CA MET A 33 -14.11 2.21 3.19
C MET A 33 -12.74 1.55 3.30
N ASN A 34 -12.50 0.72 4.32
CA ASN A 34 -11.25 -0.02 4.47
C ASN A 34 -11.02 -0.94 3.25
N SER A 35 -12.05 -1.68 2.83
CA SER A 35 -11.97 -2.57 1.66
C SER A 35 -11.67 -1.81 0.36
N MET A 36 -12.21 -0.59 0.20
CA MET A 36 -11.90 0.27 -0.94
C MET A 36 -10.45 0.76 -0.91
N ILE A 37 -9.94 1.13 0.27
CA ILE A 37 -8.54 1.56 0.44
C ILE A 37 -7.58 0.40 0.13
N ASP A 38 -7.85 -0.80 0.66
CA ASP A 38 -7.03 -1.98 0.41
C ASP A 38 -6.98 -2.34 -1.07
N ARG A 39 -8.14 -2.29 -1.75
CA ARG A 39 -8.21 -2.52 -3.19
C ARG A 39 -7.49 -1.44 -3.98
N TRP A 40 -7.65 -0.18 -3.60
CA TRP A 40 -6.95 0.93 -4.24
C TRP A 40 -5.44 0.81 -4.09
N LEU A 41 -4.94 0.42 -2.91
CA LEU A 41 -3.52 0.16 -2.66
C LEU A 41 -3.02 -1.03 -3.47
N ALA A 42 -3.80 -2.11 -3.59
CA ALA A 42 -3.44 -3.27 -4.40
C ALA A 42 -3.44 -2.98 -5.91
N GLU A 43 -4.30 -2.07 -6.38
CA GLU A 43 -4.36 -1.63 -7.78
C GLU A 43 -3.27 -0.62 -8.15
N ARG A 44 -2.59 -0.03 -7.16
CA ARG A 44 -1.40 0.77 -7.43
C ARG A 44 -0.22 -0.19 -7.46
N ASP A 45 0.53 -0.20 -8.56
CA ASP A 45 1.78 -0.96 -8.74
C ASP A 45 2.89 -0.46 -7.79
N PHE A 46 2.68 -0.62 -6.47
CA PHE A 46 3.65 -0.24 -5.46
C PHE A 46 4.73 -1.32 -5.36
N VAL A 47 5.97 -0.88 -5.49
CA VAL A 47 7.13 -1.74 -5.22
C VAL A 47 7.20 -1.96 -3.71
N THR A 48 7.13 -3.22 -3.29
CA THR A 48 7.27 -3.54 -1.87
C THR A 48 8.68 -3.19 -1.39
N ARG A 49 8.83 -2.98 -0.08
CA ARG A 49 10.14 -2.68 0.50
C ARG A 49 11.16 -3.79 0.20
N GLU A 50 10.72 -5.04 0.24
CA GLU A 50 11.54 -6.21 -0.04
C GLU A 50 11.99 -6.27 -1.50
N GLU A 51 11.08 -6.08 -2.46
CA GLU A 51 11.44 -6.02 -3.89
C GLU A 51 12.40 -4.88 -4.18
N PHE A 52 12.18 -3.70 -3.57
CA PHE A 52 13.08 -2.57 -3.69
C PHE A 52 14.49 -2.89 -3.18
N ASP A 53 14.59 -3.48 -1.99
CA ASP A 53 15.88 -3.82 -1.40
C ASP A 53 16.59 -4.93 -2.20
N ALA A 54 15.86 -5.89 -2.75
CA ALA A 54 16.38 -6.92 -3.64
C ALA A 54 16.96 -6.34 -4.94
N VAL A 55 16.20 -5.46 -5.61
CA VAL A 55 16.66 -4.78 -6.84
C VAL A 55 17.83 -3.85 -6.56
N ARG A 56 17.82 -3.16 -5.42
CA ARG A 56 18.95 -2.32 -4.99
C ARG A 56 20.23 -3.13 -4.82
N ALA A 57 20.16 -4.27 -4.14
CA ALA A 57 21.32 -5.15 -3.96
C ALA A 57 21.82 -5.70 -5.30
N MET A 58 20.91 -6.12 -6.19
CA MET A 58 21.25 -6.57 -7.54
C MET A 58 21.93 -5.46 -8.35
N ALA A 59 21.40 -4.23 -8.32
CA ALA A 59 21.94 -3.09 -9.04
C ALA A 59 23.35 -2.72 -8.53
N GLN A 60 23.57 -2.78 -7.22
CA GLN A 60 24.89 -2.55 -6.63
C GLN A 60 25.89 -3.59 -7.11
N LYS A 61 25.55 -4.88 -6.98
CA LYS A 61 26.41 -5.98 -7.44
C LYS A 61 26.73 -5.86 -8.93
N ALA A 62 25.74 -5.53 -9.76
CA ALA A 62 25.94 -5.34 -11.19
C ALA A 62 26.91 -4.19 -11.50
N ARG A 63 26.90 -3.10 -10.72
CA ARG A 63 27.85 -1.98 -10.87
C ARG A 63 29.28 -2.41 -10.51
N GLU A 64 29.45 -3.11 -9.40
CA GLU A 64 30.74 -3.65 -8.96
C GLU A 64 31.33 -4.62 -10.02
N GLU A 65 30.50 -5.53 -10.55
CA GLU A 65 30.91 -6.46 -11.60
C GLU A 65 31.26 -5.75 -12.92
N ASN A 66 30.52 -4.69 -13.28
CA ASN A 66 30.81 -3.88 -14.47
C ASN A 66 32.17 -3.18 -14.36
N GLU A 67 32.50 -2.61 -13.19
CA GLU A 67 33.80 -1.97 -12.97
C GLU A 67 34.95 -2.99 -13.06
N ALA A 68 34.77 -4.16 -12.47
CA ALA A 68 35.75 -5.24 -12.55
C ALA A 68 35.96 -5.74 -14.00
N LEU A 69 34.87 -5.90 -14.76
CA LEU A 69 34.94 -6.27 -16.18
C LEU A 69 35.62 -5.19 -17.01
N ARG A 70 35.31 -3.91 -16.77
CA ARG A 70 35.95 -2.78 -17.45
C ARG A 70 37.45 -2.77 -17.22
N ALA A 71 37.90 -2.93 -15.97
CA ALA A 71 39.33 -3.01 -15.66
C ALA A 71 40.03 -4.19 -16.37
N ARG A 72 39.34 -5.33 -16.50
CA ARG A 72 39.87 -6.48 -17.26
C ARG A 72 39.98 -6.20 -18.75
N ILE A 73 38.99 -5.52 -19.33
CA ILE A 73 39.00 -5.12 -20.74
C ILE A 73 40.16 -4.15 -20.99
N ASP A 74 40.29 -3.10 -20.18
CA ASP A 74 41.37 -2.10 -20.31
C ASP A 74 42.76 -2.78 -20.25
N ALA A 75 42.94 -3.75 -19.33
CA ALA A 75 44.19 -4.50 -19.20
C ALA A 75 44.48 -5.42 -20.41
N LEU A 76 43.45 -5.98 -21.02
CA LEU A 76 43.60 -6.81 -22.24
C LEU A 76 43.91 -5.94 -23.45
N GLU A 77 43.22 -4.81 -23.60
CA GLU A 77 43.46 -3.84 -24.67
C GLU A 77 44.89 -3.29 -24.60
N ALA A 78 45.39 -2.95 -23.40
CA ALA A 78 46.77 -2.52 -23.21
C ALA A 78 47.80 -3.59 -23.59
N LYS A 79 47.53 -4.87 -23.29
CA LYS A 79 48.41 -5.99 -23.68
C LYS A 79 48.45 -6.21 -25.18
N LEU A 80 47.30 -6.08 -25.85
CA LEU A 80 47.21 -6.19 -27.31
C LEU A 80 48.00 -5.06 -27.98
N ALA A 81 47.82 -3.82 -27.50
CA ALA A 81 48.54 -2.66 -28.03
C ALA A 81 50.06 -2.71 -27.79
N ALA A 82 50.53 -3.40 -26.74
CA ALA A 82 51.96 -3.58 -26.46
C ALA A 82 52.60 -4.77 -27.20
N GLY A 83 51.79 -5.62 -27.85
CA GLY A 83 52.24 -6.77 -28.63
C GLY A 83 52.34 -6.52 -30.14
N GLU A 84 51.87 -5.35 -30.60
CA GLU A 84 52.17 -4.77 -31.92
C GLU A 84 53.43 -3.89 -31.85
#